data_AF-A0AAV8XW54-F1
#
_entry.id   AF-A0AAV8XW54-F1
#
_cell.length_a   1.000
_cell.length_b   1.000
_cell.length_c   1.000
_cell.angle_alpha   90.00
_cell.angle_beta   90.00
_cell.angle_gamma   90.00
#
_symmetry.space_group_name_H-M   'P 1'
#
loop_
_entity.id
_entity.type
_entity.pdbx_description
1 polymer ?
#
loop_
_entity_poly.entity_id
_entity_poly.type
_entity_poly.pdbx_seq_one_letter_code
_entity_poly.pdbx_strand_id
1 'polypeptide(L)'
;MKSPLGSQLLWHQHTAKIERILSMAAEMQICEPNPDTHPKLLQLPEECIREIILRLSDHKDLTSSAQACEQMASIVGEQRVWRELAKFHFTPQQIDLVLPKDDEKIDWKTVYHSLKKLVDLINRNYLDV
;
A
#
# COMPACT_ATOMS: atom_id res chain seq x y z
N MET A 1 44.39 8.87 16.13
CA MET A 1 43.64 7.89 15.32
C MET A 1 42.32 7.59 16.05
N LYS A 2 41.21 8.21 15.66
CA LYS A 2 39.89 8.02 16.30
C LYS A 2 39.00 7.24 15.32
N SER A 3 38.76 5.96 15.59
CA SER A 3 37.83 5.14 14.81
C SER A 3 36.38 5.51 15.18
N PRO A 4 35.43 5.50 14.23
CA PRO A 4 34.04 5.87 14.50
C PRO A 4 33.32 4.70 15.19
N LEU A 5 33.39 4.66 16.52
CA LEU A 5 32.75 3.65 17.39
C LEU A 5 31.23 3.52 17.20
N GLY A 6 30.59 4.49 16.52
CA GLY A 6 29.15 4.47 16.26
C GLY A 6 28.70 3.37 15.30
N SER A 7 29.51 2.97 14.31
CA SER A 7 29.04 2.00 13.30
C SER A 7 28.96 0.58 13.86
N GLN A 8 29.96 0.13 14.63
CA GLN A 8 29.99 -1.23 15.18
C GLN A 8 28.87 -1.47 16.20
N LEU A 9 28.60 -0.51 17.08
CA LEU A 9 27.50 -0.62 18.05
C LEU A 9 26.14 -0.70 17.35
N LEU A 10 25.91 0.12 16.32
CA LEU A 10 24.69 0.06 15.51
C LEU A 10 24.53 -1.28 14.80
N TRP A 11 25.62 -1.83 14.25
CA TRP A 11 25.61 -3.16 13.64
C TRP A 11 25.23 -4.25 14.66
N HIS A 12 25.83 -4.25 15.84
CA HIS A 12 25.49 -5.23 16.88
C HIS A 12 24.02 -5.14 17.32
N GLN A 13 23.48 -3.92 17.47
CA GLN A 13 22.06 -3.71 17.78
C GLN A 13 21.15 -4.21 16.66
N HIS A 14 21.53 -4.01 15.39
CA HIS A 14 20.78 -4.49 14.25
C HIS A 14 20.79 -6.03 14.16
N THR A 15 21.96 -6.65 14.35
CA THR A 15 22.10 -8.11 14.39
C THR A 15 21.25 -8.72 15.49
N ALA A 16 21.31 -8.18 16.71
CA ALA A 16 20.50 -8.68 17.81
C ALA A 16 18.98 -8.58 17.56
N LYS A 17 18.52 -7.52 16.86
CA LYS A 17 17.11 -7.40 16.44
C LYS A 17 16.74 -8.44 15.40
N ILE A 18 17.61 -8.68 14.41
CA ILE A 18 17.39 -9.72 13.40
C ILE A 18 17.29 -11.09 14.06
N GLU A 19 18.24 -11.44 14.92
CA GLU A 19 18.26 -12.73 15.62
C GLU A 19 16.98 -12.94 16.44
N ARG A 20 16.50 -11.90 17.12
CA ARG A 20 15.23 -11.94 17.84
C ARG A 20 14.05 -12.21 16.90
N ILE A 21 13.97 -11.51 15.76
CA ILE A 21 12.89 -11.72 14.78
C ILE A 21 12.95 -13.14 14.21
N LEU A 22 14.15 -13.64 13.90
CA LEU A 22 14.34 -15.01 13.39
C LEU A 22 13.93 -16.06 14.41
N SER A 23 14.27 -15.86 15.70
CA SER A 23 13.83 -16.75 16.78
C SER A 23 12.31 -16.76 16.89
N MET A 24 11.68 -15.58 16.90
CA MET A 24 10.22 -15.47 16.95
C MET A 24 9.57 -16.17 15.76
N ALA A 25 10.09 -15.96 14.55
CA ALA A 25 9.56 -16.59 13.33
C ALA A 25 9.72 -18.12 13.34
N ALA A 26 10.83 -18.64 13.89
CA ALA A 26 11.05 -20.08 14.00
C ALA A 26 10.06 -20.77 14.97
N GLU A 27 9.55 -20.03 15.95
CA GLU A 27 8.57 -20.53 16.92
C GLU A 27 7.11 -20.42 16.44
N MET A 28 6.85 -19.72 15.33
CA MET A 28 5.49 -19.57 14.80
C MET A 28 4.98 -20.90 14.25
N GLN A 29 3.86 -21.38 14.79
CA GLN A 29 3.13 -22.54 14.28
C GLN A 29 1.82 -22.10 13.63
N ILE A 30 1.58 -22.57 12.41
CA ILE A 30 0.27 -22.44 11.76
C ILE A 30 -0.59 -23.60 12.26
N CYS A 31 -1.46 -23.31 13.23
CA CYS A 31 -2.41 -24.27 13.74
C CYS A 31 -3.70 -24.22 12.93
N GLU A 32 -4.37 -25.37 12.76
CA GLU A 32 -5.72 -25.36 12.22
C GLU A 32 -6.67 -24.60 13.16
N PRO A 33 -7.57 -23.76 12.63
CA PRO A 33 -8.58 -23.12 13.44
C PRO A 33 -9.51 -24.18 14.05
N ASN A 34 -10.00 -23.93 15.26
CA ASN A 34 -11.00 -24.79 15.89
C ASN A 34 -12.24 -24.88 14.95
N PRO A 35 -12.83 -26.08 14.75
CA PRO A 35 -14.00 -26.27 13.87
C PRO A 35 -15.17 -25.33 14.16
N ASP A 36 -15.32 -24.82 15.39
CA ASP A 36 -16.38 -23.88 15.77
C ASP A 36 -15.99 -22.40 15.53
N THR A 37 -14.77 -22.14 15.06
CA THR A 37 -14.27 -20.79 14.80
C THR A 37 -14.52 -20.38 13.36
N HIS A 38 -15.28 -19.30 13.17
CA HIS A 38 -15.53 -18.69 11.87
C HIS A 38 -14.81 -17.34 11.80
N PRO A 39 -13.53 -17.32 11.37
CA PRO A 39 -12.77 -16.07 11.29
C PRO A 39 -13.42 -15.13 10.26
N LYS A 40 -13.64 -13.89 10.67
CA LYS A 40 -14.18 -12.82 9.82
C LYS A 40 -13.02 -11.97 9.30
N LEU A 41 -13.24 -11.34 8.14
CA LEU A 41 -12.23 -10.47 7.51
C LEU A 41 -11.70 -9.38 8.45
N LEU A 42 -12.60 -8.71 9.19
CA LEU A 42 -12.24 -7.62 10.10
C LEU A 42 -11.57 -8.09 11.40
N GLN A 43 -11.46 -9.41 11.61
CA GLN A 43 -10.67 -9.97 12.72
C GLN A 43 -9.21 -10.19 12.35
N LEU A 44 -8.85 -10.01 11.07
CA LEU A 44 -7.46 -10.04 10.64
C LEU A 44 -6.71 -8.81 11.17
N PRO A 45 -5.39 -8.93 11.42
CA PRO A 45 -4.54 -7.77 11.67
C PRO A 45 -4.68 -6.74 10.54
N GLU A 46 -4.62 -5.46 10.90
CA GLU A 46 -4.81 -4.34 9.97
C GLU A 46 -3.86 -4.41 8.77
N GLU A 47 -2.60 -4.78 9.00
CA GLU A 47 -1.60 -4.97 7.94
C GLU A 47 -2.01 -6.03 6.91
N CYS A 48 -2.68 -7.10 7.32
CA CYS A 48 -3.18 -8.12 6.41
C CYS A 48 -4.33 -7.58 5.56
N ILE A 49 -5.24 -6.82 6.17
CA ILE A 49 -6.33 -6.17 5.45
C ILE A 49 -5.79 -5.14 4.45
N ARG A 50 -4.76 -4.38 4.84
CA ARG A 50 -4.07 -3.42 3.97
C ARG A 50 -3.45 -4.10 2.76
N GLU A 51 -2.77 -5.24 2.94
CA GLU A 51 -2.21 -5.99 1.81
C GLU A 51 -3.31 -6.56 0.89
N ILE A 52 -4.47 -6.98 1.42
CA ILE A 52 -5.63 -7.36 0.59
C ILE A 52 -6.12 -6.15 -0.24
N ILE A 53 -6.27 -4.99 0.39
CA ILE A 53 -6.71 -3.75 -0.28
C ILE A 53 -5.72 -3.31 -1.36
N LEU A 54 -4.42 -3.44 -1.12
CA LEU A 54 -3.37 -3.13 -2.09
C LEU A 54 -3.40 -4.04 -3.34
N ARG A 55 -4.10 -5.17 -3.30
CA ARG A 55 -4.31 -6.04 -4.47
C ARG A 55 -5.56 -5.73 -5.28
N LEU A 56 -6.42 -4.82 -4.82
CA LEU A 56 -7.58 -4.40 -5.60
C LEU A 56 -7.12 -3.52 -6.77
N SER A 57 -7.35 -4.00 -7.99
CA SER A 57 -6.93 -3.32 -9.21
C SER A 57 -7.96 -2.33 -9.73
N ASP A 58 -9.21 -2.29 -9.25
CA ASP A 58 -10.18 -1.25 -9.64
C ASP A 58 -10.43 -0.26 -8.50
N HIS A 59 -10.35 1.04 -8.82
CA HIS A 59 -10.74 2.11 -7.91
C HIS A 59 -12.20 2.04 -7.45
N LYS A 60 -13.09 1.42 -8.24
CA LYS A 60 -14.48 1.18 -7.83
C LYS A 60 -14.55 0.21 -6.67
N ASP A 61 -13.78 -0.89 -6.75
CA ASP A 61 -13.71 -1.88 -5.67
C ASP A 61 -13.11 -1.29 -4.39
N LEU A 62 -12.10 -0.42 -4.52
CA LEU A 62 -11.58 0.36 -3.38
C LEU A 62 -12.67 1.25 -2.76
N THR A 63 -13.43 1.96 -3.60
CA THR A 63 -14.48 2.86 -3.13
C THR A 63 -15.61 2.09 -2.44
N SER A 64 -16.06 0.97 -3.01
CA SER A 64 -17.06 0.09 -2.41
C SER A 64 -16.55 -0.52 -1.10
N SER A 65 -15.27 -0.91 -1.04
CA SER A 65 -14.64 -1.40 0.19
C SER A 65 -14.64 -0.35 1.29
N ALA A 66 -14.27 0.91 0.97
CA ALA A 66 -14.31 2.02 1.91
C ALA A 66 -15.73 2.31 2.44
N GLN A 67 -16.76 2.08 1.63
CA GLN A 67 -18.15 2.26 2.03
C GLN A 67 -18.67 1.14 2.95
N ALA A 68 -18.01 -0.02 2.99
CA ALA A 68 -18.47 -1.16 3.77
C ALA A 68 -18.27 -0.98 5.29
N CYS A 69 -17.16 -0.38 5.72
CA CYS A 69 -16.92 -0.08 7.14
C CYS A 69 -15.79 0.95 7.34
N GLU A 70 -15.77 1.59 8.52
CA GLU A 70 -14.80 2.64 8.88
C GLU A 70 -13.34 2.17 8.85
N GLN A 71 -13.06 0.94 9.32
CA GLN A 71 -11.71 0.37 9.26
C GLN A 71 -11.20 0.30 7.81
N MET A 72 -12.07 -0.12 6.88
CA MET A 72 -11.72 -0.20 5.47
C MET A 72 -11.60 1.19 4.84
N ALA A 73 -12.45 2.14 5.25
CA ALA A 73 -12.35 3.53 4.81
C ALA A 73 -11.01 4.16 5.19
N SER A 74 -10.53 3.89 6.41
CA SER A 74 -9.24 4.37 6.89
C SER A 74 -8.07 3.85 6.03
N ILE A 75 -8.04 2.54 5.79
CA ILE A 75 -6.99 1.89 4.97
C ILE A 75 -7.03 2.40 3.53
N VAL A 76 -8.21 2.46 2.90
CA VAL A 76 -8.35 2.97 1.52
C VAL A 76 -7.99 4.46 1.42
N GLY A 77 -8.12 5.23 2.50
CA GLY A 77 -7.70 6.64 2.56
C GLY A 77 -6.19 6.85 2.52
N GLU A 78 -5.38 5.80 2.69
CA GLU A 78 -3.93 5.91 2.72
C GLU A 78 -3.33 6.27 1.36
N GLN A 79 -2.38 7.21 1.38
CA GLN A 79 -1.65 7.65 0.18
C GLN A 79 -0.89 6.52 -0.51
N ARG A 80 -0.45 5.50 0.25
CA ARG A 80 0.20 4.30 -0.31
C ARG A 80 -0.75 3.52 -1.23
N VAL A 81 -2.01 3.34 -0.84
CA VAL A 81 -3.00 2.58 -1.63
C VAL A 81 -3.19 3.23 -3.00
N TRP A 82 -3.46 4.53 -3.03
CA TRP A 82 -3.66 5.26 -4.28
C TRP A 82 -2.40 5.37 -5.12
N ARG A 83 -1.22 5.47 -4.49
CA ARG A 83 0.06 5.46 -5.21
C ARG A 83 0.32 4.14 -5.91
N GLU A 84 0.13 3.03 -5.22
CA GLU A 84 0.35 1.71 -5.82
C GLU A 84 -0.70 1.43 -6.91
N LEU A 85 -1.95 1.85 -6.72
CA LEU A 85 -2.97 1.80 -7.77
C LEU A 85 -2.58 2.63 -9.00
N ALA A 86 -2.08 3.85 -8.80
CA ALA A 86 -1.62 4.69 -9.91
C ALA A 86 -0.46 4.04 -10.66
N LYS A 87 0.54 3.52 -9.96
CA LYS A 87 1.69 2.81 -10.57
C LYS A 87 1.30 1.51 -11.25
N PHE A 88 0.22 0.86 -10.81
CA PHE A 88 -0.30 -0.35 -11.45
C PHE A 88 -0.92 -0.07 -12.82
N HIS A 89 -1.64 1.05 -12.97
CA HIS A 89 -2.35 1.39 -14.21
C HIS A 89 -1.58 2.29 -15.17
N PHE A 90 -0.67 3.11 -14.65
CA PHE A 90 -0.02 4.17 -15.41
C PHE A 90 1.49 4.04 -15.39
N THR A 91 2.12 4.40 -16.50
CA THR A 91 3.58 4.42 -16.60
C THR A 91 4.15 5.59 -15.80
N PRO A 92 5.43 5.53 -15.38
CA PRO A 92 6.08 6.65 -14.70
C PRO A 92 5.97 7.96 -15.50
N GLN A 93 6.13 7.90 -16.83
CA GLN A 93 6.02 9.08 -17.68
C GLN A 93 4.62 9.69 -17.66
N GLN A 94 3.56 8.88 -17.61
CA GLN A 94 2.20 9.38 -17.50
C GLN A 94 1.97 10.05 -16.14
N ILE A 95 2.47 9.44 -15.06
CA ILE A 95 2.36 9.97 -13.70
C ILE A 95 3.08 11.33 -13.59
N ASP A 96 4.29 11.44 -14.14
CA ASP A 96 5.08 12.68 -14.11
C ASP A 96 4.38 13.88 -14.79
N LEU A 97 3.42 13.65 -15.69
CA LEU A 97 2.65 14.72 -16.34
C LEU A 97 1.71 15.45 -15.38
N VAL A 98 1.25 14.78 -14.32
CA VAL A 98 0.24 15.31 -13.39
C VAL A 98 0.79 15.55 -11.99
N LEU A 99 2.02 15.11 -11.71
CA LEU A 99 2.63 15.35 -10.41
C LEU A 99 2.90 16.86 -10.23
N PRO A 100 2.65 17.40 -9.03
CA PRO A 100 3.03 18.76 -8.71
C PRO A 100 4.56 18.90 -8.82
N LYS A 101 5.02 20.03 -9.37
CA LYS A 101 6.45 20.32 -9.55
C LYS A 101 7.10 20.93 -8.31
N ASP A 102 6.28 21.41 -7.39
CA ASP A 102 6.70 22.02 -6.13
C ASP A 102 6.69 20.99 -5.00
N ASP A 103 7.30 21.35 -3.86
CA ASP A 103 7.42 20.49 -2.66
C ASP A 103 6.08 20.32 -1.89
N GLU A 104 4.97 20.40 -2.62
CA GLU A 104 3.63 20.17 -2.08
C GLU A 104 3.43 18.69 -1.76
N LYS A 105 2.69 18.45 -0.68
CA LYS A 105 2.29 17.10 -0.29
C LYS A 105 1.43 16.48 -1.39
N ILE A 106 1.96 15.45 -2.05
CA ILE A 106 1.27 14.74 -3.13
C ILE A 106 0.03 14.01 -2.58
N ASP A 107 -1.15 14.33 -3.13
CA ASP A 107 -2.37 13.55 -2.95
C ASP A 107 -2.57 12.58 -4.11
N TRP A 108 -2.15 11.34 -3.90
CA TRP A 108 -2.20 10.26 -4.88
C TRP A 108 -3.61 9.90 -5.33
N LYS A 109 -4.63 10.15 -4.50
CA LYS A 109 -6.03 9.95 -4.92
C LYS A 109 -6.40 10.93 -6.02
N THR A 110 -6.04 12.19 -5.85
CA THR A 110 -6.25 13.25 -6.85
C THR A 110 -5.43 13.00 -8.12
N VAL A 111 -4.17 12.56 -7.97
CA VAL A 111 -3.30 12.15 -9.08
C VAL A 111 -3.95 11.04 -9.91
N TYR A 112 -4.41 9.96 -9.26
CA TYR A 112 -5.05 8.83 -9.93
C TYR A 112 -6.28 9.26 -10.75
N HIS A 113 -7.18 10.05 -10.15
CA HIS A 113 -8.38 10.52 -10.84
C HIS A 113 -8.07 11.46 -12.01
N SER A 114 -7.02 12.28 -11.88
CA SER A 114 -6.55 13.15 -12.96
C SER A 114 -6.04 12.34 -14.15
N LEU A 115 -5.23 11.31 -13.90
CA LEU A 115 -4.73 10.38 -14.93
C LEU A 115 -5.88 9.63 -15.61
N LYS A 116 -6.81 9.10 -14.82
CA LYS A 116 -7.97 8.37 -15.34
C LYS A 116 -8.81 9.25 -16.26
N LYS A 117 -9.07 10.49 -15.86
CA LYS A 117 -9.78 11.47 -16.70
C LYS A 117 -9.04 11.77 -18.01
N LEU A 118 -7.72 11.90 -17.97
CA LEU A 118 -6.90 12.16 -19.15
C LEU A 118 -6.98 10.98 -20.14
N VAL A 119 -6.85 9.75 -19.67
CA VAL A 119 -7.00 8.54 -20.52
C VAL A 119 -8.41 8.44 -21.10
N ASP A 120 -9.44 8.69 -20.30
CA ASP A 120 -10.83 8.64 -20.77
C ASP A 120 -11.14 9.74 -21.80
N LEU A 121 -10.43 10.88 -21.76
CA LEU A 121 -10.53 11.94 -22.78
C LEU A 121 -9.81 11.55 -24.07
N ILE A 122 -8.60 11.00 -23.96
CA ILE A 122 -7.84 10.50 -25.10
C ILE A 122 -8.65 9.44 -25.85
N ASN A 123 -9.16 8.43 -25.13
CA ASN A 123 -9.93 7.35 -25.73
C ASN A 123 -11.20 7.83 -26.44
N ARG A 124 -11.86 8.88 -25.93
CA ARG A 124 -13.01 9.49 -26.61
C ARG A 124 -12.64 10.14 -27.93
N ASN A 125 -11.58 10.95 -27.94
CA ASN A 125 -11.12 11.63 -29.15
C ASN A 125 -10.68 10.68 -30.27
N TYR A 126 -10.27 9.44 -29.94
CA TYR A 126 -9.93 8.40 -30.92
C TYR A 126 -11.14 7.63 -31.48
N LEU A 127 -12.29 7.68 -30.80
CA LEU A 127 -13.53 7.03 -31.27
C LEU A 127 -14.41 7.97 -32.10
N ASP A 128 -14.10 9.27 -32.11
CA ASP A 128 -14.79 10.32 -32.87
C ASP A 128 -14.12 10.63 -34.24
N VAL A 129 -13.22 9.76 -34.72
CA VAL A 129 -12.55 9.82 -36.05
C VAL A 129 -12.82 8.55 -36.83
#